data_AF-A0A1S1LNX7-F1
#
_entry.id   AF-A0A1S1LNX7-F1
#
_cell.length_a   1.000
_cell.length_b   1.000
_cell.length_c   1.000
_cell.angle_alpha   90.00
_cell.angle_beta   90.00
_cell.angle_gamma   90.00
#
_symmetry.space_group_name_H-M   'P 1'
#
loop_
_entity.id
_entity.type
_entity.pdbx_description
1 polymer ?
#
loop_
_entity_poly.entity_id
_entity_poly.type
_entity_poly.pdbx_seq_one_letter_code
_entity_poly.pdbx_strand_id
1 'polypeptide(L)'
;MVDVNMLLGSREDAFRLDTVPLSVKSFGLNIFTTDTPGLLHAWAQTTRRAWLAHVSFPVSTGDGRAHLSICQWCPARCVTALDACGAGFLA
;
A
#
# COMPACT_ATOMS: atom_id res chain seq x y z
N MET A 1 7.25 -5.10 2.86
CA MET A 1 6.73 -4.04 1.99
C MET A 1 5.30 -4.38 1.61
N VAL A 2 4.43 -3.39 1.52
CA VAL A 2 3.03 -3.52 1.10
C VAL A 2 2.83 -2.73 -0.19
N ASP A 3 2.36 -3.38 -1.24
CA ASP A 3 2.00 -2.74 -2.51
C ASP A 3 0.65 -2.02 -2.33
N VAL A 4 0.73 -0.72 -2.08
CA VAL A 4 -0.42 0.14 -1.79
C VAL A 4 -1.32 0.30 -3.02
N ASN A 5 -0.76 0.23 -4.23
CA ASN A 5 -1.53 0.38 -5.47
C ASN A 5 -2.40 -0.85 -5.72
N MET A 6 -1.85 -2.05 -5.59
CA MET A 6 -2.62 -3.30 -5.68
C MET A 6 -3.67 -3.43 -4.56
N LEU A 7 -3.45 -2.76 -3.43
CA LEU A 7 -4.28 -2.87 -2.25
C LEU A 7 -5.44 -1.85 -2.21
N LEU A 8 -5.16 -0.60 -2.56
CA LEU A 8 -6.11 0.51 -2.47
C LEU A 8 -6.51 1.08 -3.83
N GLY A 9 -5.80 0.74 -4.90
CA GLY A 9 -6.09 1.25 -6.23
C GLY A 9 -7.45 0.78 -6.70
N SER A 10 -8.40 1.72 -6.82
CA SER A 10 -9.65 1.43 -7.51
C SER A 10 -9.49 1.65 -9.01
N ARG A 11 -10.14 0.81 -9.82
CA ARG A 11 -10.20 1.00 -11.28
C ARG A 11 -10.94 2.29 -11.67
N GLU A 12 -11.72 2.84 -10.74
CA GLU A 12 -12.43 4.11 -10.90
C GLU A 12 -11.59 5.34 -10.50
N ASP A 13 -10.43 5.16 -9.84
CA ASP A 13 -9.47 6.24 -9.53
C ASP A 13 -8.65 6.65 -10.76
N ALA A 14 -8.69 5.85 -11.85
CA ALA A 14 -8.26 6.30 -13.16
C ALA A 14 -9.25 7.36 -13.65
N PHE A 15 -8.99 8.63 -13.31
CA PHE A 15 -9.63 9.77 -13.95
C PHE A 15 -9.66 9.50 -15.45
N ARG A 16 -10.86 9.58 -16.06
CA ARG A 16 -11.01 9.43 -17.51
C ARG A 16 -10.03 10.37 -18.19
N LEU A 17 -9.20 9.83 -19.07
CA LEU A 17 -8.21 10.58 -19.87
C LEU A 17 -8.83 11.76 -20.62
N ASP A 18 -10.14 11.73 -20.84
CA ASP A 18 -10.91 12.74 -21.58
C ASP A 18 -11.36 13.94 -20.72
N THR A 19 -10.99 14.00 -19.43
CA THR A 19 -11.36 15.11 -18.55
C THR A 19 -10.13 15.66 -17.86
N VAL A 20 -9.72 16.88 -18.22
CA VAL A 20 -8.63 17.61 -17.56
C VAL A 20 -8.99 17.75 -16.07
N PRO A 21 -8.20 17.18 -15.14
CA PRO A 21 -8.51 17.30 -13.72
C PRO A 21 -8.27 18.76 -13.29
N LEU A 22 -9.35 19.51 -13.11
CA LEU A 22 -9.29 20.90 -12.63
C LEU A 22 -9.11 21.02 -11.11
N SER A 23 -8.97 19.90 -10.41
CA SER A 23 -8.77 19.85 -8.95
C SER A 23 -7.41 19.23 -8.65
N VAL A 24 -6.47 20.04 -8.15
CA VAL A 24 -5.23 19.51 -7.57
C VAL A 24 -5.61 18.80 -6.26
N LYS A 25 -5.59 17.47 -6.23
CA LYS A 25 -5.75 16.66 -5.01
C LYS A 25 -4.48 16.74 -4.14
N SER A 26 -4.03 17.94 -3.79
CA SER A 26 -2.82 18.14 -2.98
C SER A 26 -2.90 17.43 -1.63
N PHE A 27 -4.09 17.27 -1.07
CA PHE A 27 -4.33 16.58 0.22
C PHE A 27 -4.87 15.14 0.07
N GLY A 28 -4.91 14.57 -1.14
CA GLY A 28 -5.34 13.17 -1.35
C GLY A 28 -4.30 12.17 -0.83
N LEU A 29 -4.66 10.88 -0.68
CA LEU A 29 -3.70 9.83 -0.31
C LEU A 29 -2.75 9.53 -1.48
N ASN A 30 -1.45 9.44 -1.20
CA ASN A 30 -0.44 9.07 -2.18
C ASN A 30 -0.40 7.53 -2.34
N ILE A 31 -1.36 7.01 -3.09
CA ILE A 31 -1.55 5.56 -3.33
C ILE A 31 -0.78 5.02 -4.53
N PHE A 32 -0.17 5.90 -5.35
CA PHE A 32 0.51 5.52 -6.60
C PHE A 32 2.03 5.28 -6.44
N THR A 33 2.56 5.32 -5.21
CA THR A 33 3.99 5.10 -4.97
C THR A 33 4.29 3.67 -4.53
N THR A 34 4.96 2.98 -5.44
CA THR A 34 5.75 1.74 -5.49
C THR A 34 5.74 0.71 -4.36
N ASP A 35 5.68 1.04 -3.07
CA ASP A 35 5.60 0.09 -1.95
C ASP A 35 5.77 0.84 -0.63
N THR A 36 5.07 0.46 0.44
CA THR A 36 5.22 1.08 1.76
C THR A 36 5.70 0.08 2.83
N PRO A 37 6.67 0.44 3.69
CA PRO A 37 7.02 -0.36 4.87
C PRO A 37 5.80 -0.54 5.79
N GLY A 38 5.63 -1.77 6.29
CA GLY A 38 4.49 -2.13 7.13
C GLY A 38 4.79 -3.36 7.96
N LEU A 39 3.88 -3.66 8.89
CA LEU A 39 3.93 -4.84 9.75
C LEU A 39 2.93 -5.88 9.24
N LEU A 40 3.36 -7.13 9.23
CA LEU A 40 2.53 -8.29 8.98
C LEU A 40 2.14 -8.91 10.33
N HIS A 41 0.85 -8.99 10.61
CA HIS A 41 0.31 -9.47 11.88
C HIS A 41 -0.08 -10.94 11.83
N ALA A 42 -0.66 -11.39 10.72
CA ALA A 42 -1.18 -12.74 10.58
C ALA A 42 -1.37 -13.16 9.12
N TRP A 43 -1.49 -14.47 8.92
CA TRP A 43 -1.92 -15.09 7.67
C TRP A 43 -3.23 -15.83 7.88
N ALA A 44 -4.08 -15.82 6.86
CA ALA A 44 -5.28 -16.65 6.79
C ALA A 44 -5.37 -17.30 5.41
N GLN A 45 -5.75 -18.58 5.38
CA GLN A 45 -6.03 -19.29 4.13
C GLN A 45 -7.54 -19.36 3.91
N THR A 46 -7.98 -18.96 2.72
CA THR A 46 -9.38 -19.07 2.29
C THR A 46 -9.74 -20.52 1.94
N THR A 47 -11.04 -20.84 1.90
CA THR A 47 -11.53 -22.15 1.44
C THR A 47 -11.17 -22.48 -0.01
N ARG A 48 -10.84 -21.45 -0.81
CA ARG A 48 -10.31 -21.59 -2.18
C ARG A 48 -8.79 -21.69 -2.24
N ARG A 49 -8.13 -21.95 -1.10
CA ARG A 49 -6.67 -22.08 -0.92
C ARG A 49 -5.84 -20.82 -1.21
N ALA A 50 -6.47 -19.68 -1.49
CA ALA A 50 -5.78 -18.39 -1.59
C ALA A 50 -5.40 -17.87 -0.20
N TRP A 51 -4.25 -17.21 -0.10
CA TRP A 51 -3.72 -16.63 1.14
C TRP A 51 -4.03 -15.13 1.26
N LEU A 52 -4.39 -14.72 2.48
CA LEU A 52 -4.58 -13.34 2.90
C LEU A 52 -3.59 -12.98 3.99
N ALA A 53 -3.07 -11.76 3.94
CA ALA A 53 -2.21 -11.15 4.96
C ALA A 53 -2.98 -10.08 5.72
N HIS A 54 -2.91 -10.09 7.05
CA HIS A 54 -3.36 -8.99 7.90
C HIS A 54 -2.17 -8.05 8.13
N VAL A 55 -2.27 -6.81 7.67
CA VAL A 55 -1.15 -5.86 7.66
C VAL A 55 -1.54 -4.52 8.27
N SER A 56 -0.55 -3.81 8.82
CA SER A 56 -0.68 -2.37 9.15
C SER A 56 0.45 -1.55 8.57
N PHE A 57 0.13 -0.41 7.98
CA PHE A 57 1.10 0.49 7.33
C PHE A 57 0.53 1.92 7.26
N PRO A 58 1.39 2.95 7.24
CA PRO A 58 0.97 4.32 7.00
C PRO A 58 0.79 4.59 5.50
N VAL A 59 -0.09 5.52 5.12
CA VAL A 59 -0.14 6.10 3.77
C VAL A 59 -0.07 7.61 3.89
N SER A 60 0.93 8.22 3.27
CA SER A 60 1.09 9.67 3.26
C SER A 60 0.05 10.35 2.39
N THR A 61 -0.31 11.59 2.71
CA THR A 61 -0.98 12.48 1.77
C THR A 61 -0.03 12.92 0.64
N GLY A 62 -0.57 13.36 -0.49
CA GLY A 62 0.20 13.80 -1.66
C GLY A 62 1.10 15.00 -1.40
N ASP A 63 0.75 15.83 -0.42
CA ASP A 63 1.59 16.94 0.07
C ASP A 63 2.61 16.52 1.15
N GLY A 64 2.59 15.25 1.58
CA GLY A 64 3.50 14.67 2.57
C GLY A 64 3.31 15.20 4.00
N ARG A 65 2.28 16.01 4.27
CA ARG A 65 2.10 16.67 5.58
C ARG A 65 1.35 15.83 6.59
N ALA A 66 0.58 14.85 6.13
CA ALA A 66 -0.22 13.98 6.97
C ALA A 66 -0.09 12.52 6.54
N HIS A 67 -0.47 11.62 7.44
CA HIS A 67 -0.46 10.18 7.20
C HIS A 67 -1.73 9.55 7.76
N LEU A 68 -2.26 8.57 7.03
CA LEU A 68 -3.34 7.70 7.47
C LEU A 68 -2.76 6.34 7.85
N SER A 69 -2.98 5.90 9.08
CA SER A 69 -2.64 4.53 9.50
C SER A 69 -3.73 3.56 9.08
N ILE A 70 -3.39 2.55 8.28
CA ILE A 70 -4.30 1.54 7.78
C ILE A 70 -3.99 0.20 8.47
N CYS A 71 -5.04 -0.56 8.82
CA CYS A 71 -4.95 -1.93 9.29
C CYS A 71 -6.02 -2.77 8.58
N GLN A 72 -5.63 -3.74 7.76
CA GLN A 72 -6.59 -4.51 6.96
C GLN A 72 -6.03 -5.84 6.45
N TRP A 73 -6.94 -6.65 5.92
CA TRP A 73 -6.61 -7.85 5.16
C TRP A 73 -6.35 -7.52 3.69
N CYS A 74 -5.32 -8.14 3.11
CA CYS A 74 -4.95 -8.01 1.70
C CYS A 74 -4.56 -9.36 1.08
N PRO A 75 -4.64 -9.52 -0.26
CA PRO A 75 -4.09 -10.70 -0.92
C PRO A 75 -2.60 -10.86 -0.65
N ALA A 76 -2.12 -12.10 -0.50
CA ALA A 76 -0.70 -12.38 -0.24
C ALA A 76 0.27 -11.73 -1.25
N ARG A 77 -0.14 -11.60 -2.52
CA ARG A 77 0.65 -10.96 -3.59
C ARG A 77 0.92 -9.48 -3.36
N CYS A 78 0.20 -8.81 -2.46
CA CYS A 78 0.40 -7.40 -2.11
C CYS A 78 1.48 -7.22 -1.03
N VAL A 79 2.10 -8.29 -0.54
CA VAL A 79 3.08 -8.24 0.55
C VAL A 79 4.37 -8.94 0.13
N THR A 80 5.48 -8.23 0.26
CA THR A 80 6.83 -8.76 0.00
C THR A 80 7.67 -8.64 1.26
N ALA A 81 8.53 -9.63 1.54
CA ALA A 81 9.50 -9.52 2.62
C ALA A 81 10.46 -8.35 2.35
N LEU A 82 10.86 -7.64 3.40
CA LEU A 82 11.96 -6.68 3.27
C LEU A 82 13.25 -7.49 3.31
N ASP A 83 14.00 -7.54 2.21
CA ASP A 83 15.29 -8.22 2.18
C ASP A 83 16.25 -7.54 3.16
N ALA A 84 16.62 -8.25 4.22
CA ALA A 84 17.54 -7.76 5.24
C ALA A 84 19.01 -7.67 4.75
N CYS A 85 19.29 -8.00 3.48
CA CYS A 85 20.66 -8.07 2.93
C CYS A 85 21.33 -6.68 2.75
N GLY A 86 20.65 -5.58 3.06
CA GLY A 86 21.22 -4.22 3.04
C GLY A 86 21.43 -3.57 4.41
N ALA A 87 21.02 -4.23 5.51
CA ALA A 87 21.30 -3.71 6.86
C ALA A 87 22.74 -4.11 7.23
N GLY A 88 23.69 -3.29 6.79
CA GLY A 88 25.10 -3.43 7.12
C GLY A 88 25.28 -3.67 8.61
N PHE A 89 25.88 -4.82 8.93
CA PHE A 89 26.61 -5.04 10.16
C PHE A 89 27.64 -3.91 10.29
N LEU A 90 27.32 -2.89 11.09
CA LEU A 90 28.32 -2.03 11.69
C LEU A 90 28.46 -2.50 13.13
N ALA A 91 29.66 -3.04 13.37
CA ALA A 91 30.21 -3.41 14.67
C ALA A 91 30.33 -2.19 15.59
#